data_AF-A0A521FB61-F1
#
_entry.id   AF-A0A521FB61-F1
#
_cell.length_a   1.000
_cell.length_b   1.000
_cell.length_c   1.000
_cell.angle_alpha   90.00
_cell.angle_beta   90.00
_cell.angle_gamma   90.00
#
_symmetry.space_group_name_H-M   'P 1'
#
loop_
_entity.id
_entity.type
_entity.pdbx_description
1 polymer ?
#
loop_
_entity_poly.entity_id
_entity_poly.type
_entity_poly.pdbx_seq_one_letter_code
_entity_poly.pdbx_strand_id
1 'polypeptide(L)'
;MALRNVTLALAAAIGLTALDVTPATAKETNTVNVMSRTWAITQVSEAPVVYRATRDNNNLNPFGPPPRLRTIQAIAAIQQATGCKPIVASMYQNISGQFFSQVSCN
;
A
#
# COMPACT_ATOMS: atom_id res chain seq x y z
N MET A 1 -69.99 -4.05 13.18
CA MET A 1 -70.42 -4.19 11.77
C MET A 1 -70.30 -2.78 11.19
N ALA A 2 -69.33 -2.38 10.37
CA ALA A 2 -68.69 -2.98 9.19
C ALA A 2 -67.24 -2.44 9.09
N LEU A 3 -66.25 -3.33 8.94
CA LEU A 3 -65.38 -3.47 7.76
C LEU A 3 -64.37 -2.31 7.57
N ARG A 4 -63.12 -2.45 8.02
CA ARG A 4 -62.00 -3.10 7.29
C ARG A 4 -61.79 -2.58 5.86
N ASN A 5 -60.56 -2.11 5.62
CA ASN A 5 -59.83 -2.14 4.35
C ASN A 5 -60.07 -0.99 3.34
N VAL A 6 -59.26 0.06 3.48
CA VAL A 6 -58.71 0.83 2.34
C VAL A 6 -57.19 0.71 2.45
N THR A 7 -56.63 -0.48 2.25
CA THR A 7 -55.87 -0.88 1.05
C THR A 7 -55.13 0.23 0.28
N LEU A 8 -53.80 0.05 0.25
CA LEU A 8 -52.92 0.15 -0.92
C LEU A 8 -52.59 1.55 -1.46
N ALA A 9 -51.38 2.00 -1.17
CA ALA A 9 -50.28 2.10 -2.15
C ALA A 9 -49.35 3.28 -1.84
N LEU A 10 -48.34 3.06 -0.99
CA LEU A 10 -47.11 3.85 -1.06
C LEU A 10 -45.90 2.98 -0.74
N ALA A 11 -45.77 1.88 -1.50
CA ALA A 11 -44.52 1.17 -1.67
C ALA A 11 -43.68 1.92 -2.71
N ALA A 12 -43.18 3.10 -2.34
CA ALA A 12 -42.27 3.88 -3.17
C ALA A 12 -40.84 3.70 -2.64
N ALA A 13 -40.18 2.70 -3.24
CA ALA A 13 -38.74 2.63 -3.50
C ALA A 13 -37.82 3.48 -2.59
N ILE A 14 -37.40 2.91 -1.47
CA ILE A 14 -36.14 3.30 -0.83
C ILE A 14 -35.22 2.08 -0.90
N GLY A 15 -34.88 1.69 -2.13
CA GLY A 15 -33.70 0.86 -2.38
C GLY A 15 -32.48 1.75 -2.21
N LEU A 16 -32.13 2.06 -0.96
CA LEU A 16 -30.85 2.68 -0.66
C LEU A 16 -29.78 1.67 -1.11
N THR A 17 -29.13 1.98 -2.22
CA THR A 17 -27.89 1.35 -2.64
C THR A 17 -26.92 1.48 -1.49
N ALA A 18 -26.74 0.40 -0.71
CA ALA A 18 -25.58 0.26 0.14
C ALA A 18 -24.38 0.27 -0.81
N LEU A 19 -23.75 1.44 -0.97
CA LEU A 19 -22.35 1.45 -1.37
C LEU A 19 -21.62 0.73 -0.24
N ASP A 20 -21.30 -0.54 -0.47
CA ASP A 20 -20.24 -1.22 0.24
C ASP A 20 -18.95 -0.46 -0.07
N VAL A 21 -18.74 0.67 0.63
CA VAL A 21 -17.44 1.27 0.80
C VAL A 21 -16.70 0.31 1.71
N THR A 22 -16.22 -0.79 1.14
CA THR A 22 -15.24 -1.64 1.79
C THR A 22 -14.09 -0.70 2.14
N PRO A 23 -13.78 -0.46 3.42
CA PRO A 23 -12.59 0.29 3.75
C PRO A 23 -11.45 -0.49 3.11
N ALA A 24 -10.71 0.15 2.20
CA ALA A 24 -9.47 -0.42 1.71
C ALA A 24 -8.62 -0.68 2.95
N THR A 25 -8.54 -1.93 3.41
CA THR A 25 -7.65 -2.34 4.48
C THR A 25 -6.31 -1.77 4.13
N ALA A 26 -5.87 -0.78 4.92
CA ALA A 26 -4.58 -0.16 4.72
C ALA A 26 -3.55 -1.28 4.83
N LYS A 27 -2.99 -1.71 3.70
CA LYS A 27 -1.96 -2.74 3.69
C LYS A 27 -0.85 -2.32 4.64
N GLU A 28 -0.47 -3.24 5.51
CA GLU A 28 0.45 -2.97 6.61
C GLU A 28 1.71 -2.26 6.10
N THR A 29 2.02 -1.11 6.71
CA THR A 29 3.20 -0.31 6.36
C THR A 29 4.31 -0.61 7.34
N ASN A 30 5.35 -1.29 6.87
CA ASN A 30 6.53 -1.56 7.68
C ASN A 30 7.58 -0.46 7.45
N THR A 31 8.10 0.13 8.52
CA THR A 31 9.11 1.19 8.45
C THR A 31 10.48 0.64 8.86
N VAL A 32 11.46 0.79 7.99
CA VAL A 32 12.83 0.31 8.21
C VAL A 32 13.86 1.43 8.01
N ASN A 33 14.98 1.36 8.72
CA ASN A 33 16.11 2.26 8.52
C ASN A 33 17.24 1.55 7.79
N VAL A 34 17.59 2.05 6.61
CA VAL A 34 18.61 1.47 5.73
C VAL A 34 19.57 2.56 5.30
N MET A 35 20.86 2.34 5.57
CA MET A 35 21.95 3.25 5.16
C MET A 35 21.67 4.71 5.52
N SER A 36 21.23 4.94 6.77
CA SER A 36 20.92 6.27 7.32
C SER A 36 19.72 6.97 6.66
N ARG A 37 18.78 6.20 6.09
CA ARG A 37 17.52 6.69 5.54
C ARG A 37 16.37 5.83 6.03
N THR A 38 15.25 6.48 6.34
CA THR A 38 14.00 5.80 6.70
C THR A 38 13.21 5.48 5.44
N TRP A 39 12.69 4.26 5.37
CA TRP A 39 11.91 3.75 4.25
C TRP A 39 10.61 3.15 4.76
N ALA A 40 9.50 3.50 4.12
CA ALA A 40 8.18 2.89 4.32
C ALA A 40 7.94 1.84 3.23
N ILE A 41 7.71 0.61 3.64
CA ILE A 41 7.46 -0.54 2.78
C ILE A 41 5.99 -0.92 2.89
N THR A 42 5.31 -0.98 1.76
CA THR A 42 3.88 -1.32 1.67
C THR A 42 3.67 -2.38 0.61
N GLN A 43 2.94 -3.43 0.92
CA GLN A 43 2.50 -4.34 -0.13
C GLN A 43 1.43 -3.62 -0.98
N VAL A 44 1.53 -3.71 -2.30
CA VAL A 44 0.59 -3.08 -3.23
C VAL A 44 -0.15 -4.10 -4.09
N SER A 45 0.39 -5.31 -4.24
CA SER A 45 -0.24 -6.42 -4.96
C SER A 45 -0.05 -7.75 -4.21
N GLU A 46 -1.04 -8.63 -4.28
CA GLU A 46 -1.02 -9.97 -3.67
C GLU A 46 -0.56 -11.07 -4.63
N ALA A 47 -0.90 -10.98 -5.92
CA ALA A 47 -0.46 -11.93 -6.94
C ALA A 47 -0.23 -11.20 -8.30
N PRO A 48 1.02 -11.00 -8.74
CA PRO A 48 2.27 -11.30 -8.03
C PRO A 48 2.41 -10.43 -6.77
N VAL A 49 3.12 -10.94 -5.75
CA VAL A 49 3.40 -10.19 -4.52
C VAL A 49 4.35 -9.04 -4.86
N VAL A 50 3.85 -7.80 -4.81
CA VAL A 50 4.64 -6.60 -5.11
C VAL A 50 4.67 -5.69 -3.89
N TYR A 51 5.88 -5.26 -3.53
CA TYR A 51 6.10 -4.25 -2.50
C TYR A 51 6.53 -2.93 -3.11
N ARG A 52 6.04 -1.84 -2.51
CA ARG A 52 6.42 -0.47 -2.78
C ARG A 52 7.29 0.04 -1.63
N ALA A 53 8.47 0.54 -1.96
CA ALA A 53 9.39 1.22 -1.06
C ALA A 53 9.37 2.74 -1.31
N THR A 54 8.97 3.49 -0.28
CA THR A 54 8.95 4.96 -0.28
C THR A 54 10.00 5.47 0.69
N ARG A 55 10.91 6.33 0.23
CA ARG A 55 11.91 6.95 1.08
C ARG A 55 11.33 8.17 1.78
N ASP A 56 11.56 8.29 3.09
CA ASP A 56 11.31 9.53 3.81
C ASP A 56 12.36 10.59 3.44
N ASN A 57 11.88 11.76 3.02
CA ASN A 57 12.71 12.91 2.64
C ASN A 57 12.58 14.08 3.62
N ASN A 58 11.83 13.94 4.72
CA ASN A 58 11.58 15.05 5.64
C ASN A 58 12.75 15.30 6.61
N ASN A 59 13.55 14.28 6.90
CA ASN A 59 14.60 14.32 7.91
C ASN A 59 16.02 14.22 7.31
N LEU A 60 16.27 14.98 6.24
CA LEU A 60 17.59 15.01 5.59
C LEU A 60 18.62 15.67 6.50
N ASN A 61 19.71 14.95 6.81
CA ASN A 61 20.87 15.52 7.49
C ASN A 61 21.89 16.03 6.45
N PRO A 62 22.13 17.36 6.35
CA PRO A 62 23.12 17.93 5.43
C PRO A 62 24.56 17.47 5.71
N PHE A 63 24.87 17.11 6.95
CA PHE A 63 26.18 16.61 7.39
C PHE A 63 26.20 15.08 7.56
N GLY A 64 25.21 14.39 6.97
CA GLY A 64 25.13 12.93 7.02
C GLY A 64 26.17 12.24 6.13
N PRO A 65 26.23 10.90 6.19
CA PRO A 65 27.03 10.11 5.26
C PRO A 65 26.69 10.44 3.80
N PRO A 66 27.63 10.24 2.85
CA PRO A 66 27.41 10.55 1.45
C PRO A 66 26.21 9.78 0.89
N PRO A 67 25.47 10.38 -0.08
CA PRO A 67 24.31 9.75 -0.66
C PRO A 67 24.66 8.41 -1.33
N ARG A 68 23.93 7.36 -0.97
CA ARG A 68 24.04 6.02 -1.57
C ARG A 68 23.06 5.87 -2.73
N LEU A 69 23.30 4.91 -3.62
CA LEU A 69 22.37 4.59 -4.70
C LEU A 69 21.00 4.20 -4.13
N ARG A 70 19.94 4.85 -4.61
CA ARG A 70 18.57 4.65 -4.09
C ARG A 70 18.06 3.24 -4.35
N THR A 71 18.41 2.65 -5.49
CA THR A 71 18.07 1.27 -5.85
C THR A 71 18.59 0.27 -4.82
N ILE A 72 19.86 0.40 -4.40
CA ILE A 72 20.47 -0.50 -3.41
C ILE A 72 19.81 -0.34 -2.04
N GLN A 73 19.50 0.89 -1.65
CA GLN A 73 18.75 1.15 -0.41
C GLN A 73 17.34 0.55 -0.45
N ALA A 74 16.63 0.70 -1.57
CA ALA A 74 15.29 0.13 -1.75
C ALA A 74 15.32 -1.41 -1.72
N ILE A 75 16.31 -2.05 -2.36
CA ILE A 75 16.50 -3.52 -2.28
C ILE A 75 16.66 -3.96 -0.83
N ALA A 76 17.59 -3.32 -0.10
CA ALA A 76 17.83 -3.65 1.30
C ALA A 76 16.61 -3.36 2.19
N ALA A 77 15.86 -2.29 1.92
CA ALA A 77 14.67 -1.93 2.67
C ALA A 77 13.53 -2.96 2.47
N ILE A 78 13.26 -3.36 1.22
CA ILE A 78 12.28 -4.41 0.93
C ILE A 78 12.71 -5.72 1.57
N GLN A 79 13.99 -6.09 1.46
CA GLN A 79 14.51 -7.32 2.05
C GLN A 79 14.40 -7.32 3.58
N GLN A 80 14.75 -6.22 4.24
CA GLN A 80 14.66 -6.08 5.70
C GLN A 80 13.20 -6.08 6.20
N ALA A 81 12.28 -5.46 5.46
CA ALA A 81 10.87 -5.36 5.86
C ALA A 81 10.08 -6.65 5.62
N THR A 82 10.46 -7.45 4.61
CA THR A 82 9.69 -8.63 4.18
C THR A 82 10.37 -9.95 4.52
N GLY A 83 11.68 -9.95 4.79
CA GLY A 83 12.50 -11.16 4.89
C GLY A 83 12.78 -11.85 3.55
N CYS A 84 12.14 -11.43 2.47
CA CYS A 84 12.23 -12.06 1.15
C CYS A 84 13.23 -11.33 0.24
N LYS A 85 13.75 -12.03 -0.77
CA LYS A 85 14.65 -11.40 -1.76
C LYS A 85 13.84 -10.64 -2.83
N PRO A 86 14.11 -9.34 -3.06
CA PRO A 86 13.53 -8.62 -4.19
C PRO A 86 14.03 -9.17 -5.53
N ILE A 87 13.11 -9.35 -6.48
CA ILE A 87 13.45 -9.74 -7.86
C ILE A 87 13.87 -8.48 -8.62
N VAL A 88 15.17 -8.23 -8.69
CA VAL A 88 15.74 -7.01 -9.29
C VAL A 88 15.29 -6.79 -10.74
N ALA A 89 15.10 -7.85 -11.52
CA ALA A 89 14.59 -7.76 -12.89
C ALA A 89 13.16 -7.23 -13.01
N SER A 90 12.34 -7.37 -11.95
CA SER A 90 10.99 -6.83 -11.88
C SER A 90 10.93 -5.41 -11.30
N MET A 91 12.07 -4.88 -10.85
CA MET A 91 12.12 -3.68 -10.06
C MET A 91 12.08 -2.43 -10.95
N TYR A 92 11.21 -1.49 -10.62
CA TYR A 92 11.11 -0.21 -11.33
C TYR A 92 10.89 0.95 -10.36
N GLN A 93 11.19 2.17 -10.83
CA GLN A 93 10.98 3.41 -10.09
C GLN A 93 9.95 4.27 -10.82
N ASN A 94 9.01 4.87 -10.10
CA ASN A 94 8.09 5.85 -10.68
C ASN A 94 8.63 7.30 -10.58
N ILE A 95 7.88 8.25 -11.14
CA ILE A 95 8.22 9.68 -11.14
C ILE A 95 8.30 10.28 -9.73
N SER A 96 7.56 9.72 -8.77
CA SER A 96 7.57 10.15 -7.37
C SER A 96 8.78 9.61 -6.59
N GLY A 97 9.65 8.81 -7.23
CA GLY A 97 10.81 8.22 -6.58
C GLY A 97 10.50 7.01 -5.70
N GLN A 98 9.31 6.41 -5.85
CA GLN A 98 8.92 5.17 -5.19
C GLN A 98 9.44 3.99 -6.01
N PHE A 99 9.95 2.98 -5.32
CA PHE A 99 10.44 1.75 -5.94
C PHE A 99 9.42 0.64 -5.76
N PHE A 100 9.23 -0.17 -6.79
CA PHE A 100 8.33 -1.31 -6.79
C PHE A 100 9.12 -2.56 -7.16
N SER A 101 8.90 -3.68 -6.48
CA SER A 101 9.53 -4.94 -6.82
C SER A 101 8.64 -6.11 -6.43
N GLN A 102 8.64 -7.16 -7.25
CA GLN A 102 8.22 -8.48 -6.81
C GLN A 102 9.25 -9.04 -5.82
N VAL A 103 8.83 -9.97 -4.97
CA VAL A 103 9.72 -10.67 -4.04
C VAL A 103 9.63 -12.18 -4.23
N SER A 104 10.74 -12.86 -3.98
CA SER A 104 10.83 -14.32 -3.89
C SER A 104 11.13 -14.68 -2.43
N CYS A 105 10.14 -15.33 -1.80
CA CYS A 105 10.24 -15.90 -0.47
C CYS A 105 10.46 -17.40 -0.65
N ASN A 106 11.69 -17.87 -0.46
CA ASN A 106 12.05 -19.28 -0.49
C ASN A 106 12.33 -19.77 0.94
#